data_AF-A0A4R5GX19-F1
#
_entry.id   AF-A0A4R5GX19-F1
#
_cell.length_a   1.000
_cell.length_b   1.000
_cell.length_c   1.000
_cell.angle_alpha   90.00
_cell.angle_beta   90.00
_cell.angle_gamma   90.00
#
_symmetry.space_group_name_H-M   'P 1'
#
loop_
_entity.id
_entity.type
_entity.pdbx_description
1 polymer ?
#
loop_
_entity_poly.entity_id
_entity_poly.type
_entity_poly.pdbx_seq_one_letter_code
_entity_poly.pdbx_strand_id
1 'polypeptide(L)' 'MSDKDWKNYVKGLIKAEIARKNLNYIEISKRLEEIGVHETPQNLSNKIGRGTFGAIFMMQILKVIGCEELQLER' A
#
# COMPACT_ATOMS: atom_id res chain seq x y z
N MET A 1 -18.16 -10.96 -5.61
CA MET A 1 -17.44 -9.67 -5.74
C MET A 1 -16.92 -9.55 -7.15
N SER A 2 -17.15 -8.42 -7.80
CA SER A 2 -16.53 -8.08 -9.09
C SER A 2 -15.07 -7.68 -8.90
N ASP A 3 -14.27 -7.65 -9.97
CA ASP A 3 -12.90 -7.12 -9.96
C ASP A 3 -12.83 -5.69 -9.40
N LYS A 4 -13.87 -4.89 -9.62
CA LYS A 4 -13.97 -3.53 -9.09
C LYS A 4 -14.12 -3.54 -7.56
N ASP A 5 -14.90 -4.48 -7.03
CA ASP A 5 -15.09 -4.63 -5.58
C ASP A 5 -13.78 -5.06 -4.91
N TRP A 6 -13.05 -5.99 -5.52
CA TRP A 6 -11.73 -6.39 -5.05
C TRP A 6 -10.73 -5.24 -5.07
N LYS A 7 -10.67 -4.46 -6.16
CA LYS A 7 -9.80 -3.27 -6.23
C LYS A 7 -10.11 -2.25 -5.13
N ASN A 8 -11.39 -2.01 -4.86
CA ASN A 8 -11.82 -1.11 -3.79
C ASN A 8 -11.45 -1.65 -2.41
N TYR A 9 -11.65 -2.94 -2.19
CA TYR A 9 -11.33 -3.61 -0.94
C TYR A 9 -9.82 -3.54 -0.62
N VAL A 10 -8.97 -3.98 -1.55
CA VAL A 10 -7.50 -3.98 -1.33
C VAL A 10 -6.96 -2.55 -1.16
N LYS A 11 -7.49 -1.58 -1.93
CA LYS A 11 -7.17 -0.16 -1.75
C LYS A 11 -7.55 0.35 -0.36
N GLY A 12 -8.75 0.00 0.12
CA GLY A 12 -9.22 0.40 1.45
C GLY A 12 -8.33 -0.16 2.54
N LEU A 13 -7.96 -1.42 2.40
CA LEU A 13 -7.09 -2.12 3.33
C LEU A 13 -5.69 -1.50 3.42
N ILE A 14 -5.02 -1.23 2.29
CA ILE A 14 -3.70 -0.55 2.33
C ILE A 14 -3.81 0.85 2.93
N LYS A 15 -4.84 1.61 2.56
CA LYS A 15 -5.03 2.96 3.11
C LYS A 15 -5.27 2.94 4.62
N ALA A 16 -6.01 1.95 5.12
CA ALA A 16 -6.21 1.75 6.54
C ALA A 16 -4.88 1.47 7.25
N GLU A 17 -4.03 0.59 6.70
CA GLU A 17 -2.69 0.34 7.27
C GLU A 17 -1.82 1.59 7.32
N ILE A 18 -1.77 2.35 6.21
CA ILE A 18 -1.00 3.58 6.14
C ILE A 18 -1.47 4.58 7.19
N ALA A 19 -2.80 4.74 7.32
CA ALA A 19 -3.40 5.62 8.33
C ALA A 19 -3.12 5.13 9.76
N ARG A 20 -3.19 3.82 10.03
CA ARG A 20 -2.86 3.23 11.34
C ARG A 20 -1.42 3.50 11.75
N LYS A 21 -0.50 3.56 10.78
CA LYS A 21 0.93 3.82 11.01
C LYS A 21 1.29 5.31 10.98
N ASN A 22 0.32 6.18 10.69
CA ASN A 22 0.50 7.63 10.59
C ASN A 22 1.64 8.04 9.62
N LEU A 23 1.77 7.33 8.50
CA LEU A 23 2.79 7.58 7.49
C LEU A 23 2.20 8.31 6.29
N ASN A 24 2.98 9.21 5.70
CA ASN A 24 2.63 9.85 4.44
C ASN A 24 3.33 9.16 3.25
N TYR A 25 2.86 9.43 2.02
CA TYR A 25 3.44 8.83 0.81
C TYR A 25 4.90 9.23 0.56
N ILE A 26 5.37 10.34 1.12
CA ILE A 26 6.77 10.79 1.01
C ILE A 26 7.68 9.89 1.85
N GLU A 27 7.27 9.56 3.08
CA GLU A 27 7.99 8.62 3.94
C GLU A 27 7.97 7.21 3.38
N ILE A 28 6.82 6.75 2.86
CA ILE A 28 6.72 5.42 2.24
C ILE A 28 7.64 5.32 1.04
N SER A 29 7.68 6.36 0.19
CA SER A 29 8.58 6.45 -0.96
C SER A 29 10.05 6.32 -0.54
N LYS A 30 10.47 7.05 0.50
CA LYS A 30 11.84 6.95 1.03
C LYS A 30 12.17 5.56 1.58
N ARG A 31 11.26 4.95 2.34
CA ARG A 31 11.47 3.60 2.89
C ARG A 31 11.45 2.51 1.81
N LEU A 32 10.69 2.70 0.74
CA LEU A 32 10.74 1.82 -0.43
C LEU A 32 12.10 1.93 -1.13
N GLU A 33 12.66 3.14 -1.22
CA GLU A 33 13.99 3.35 -1.79
C GLU A 33 15.08 2.63 -0.99
N GLU A 34 14.98 2.58 0.36
CA GLU A 34 15.90 1.82 1.22
C GLU A 34 15.95 0.31 0.91
N ILE A 35 14.87 -0.25 0.35
CA ILE A 35 14.80 -1.66 -0.07
C ILE A 35 15.01 -1.84 -1.59
N GLY A 36 15.47 -0.80 -2.29
CA GLY A 36 15.74 -0.81 -3.73
C GLY A 36 14.51 -0.62 -4.63
N VAL A 37 13.39 -0.16 -4.06
CA VAL A 37 12.13 0.08 -4.79
C VAL A 37 11.96 1.58 -5.01
N HIS A 38 12.27 2.05 -6.22
CA HIS A 38 12.16 3.46 -6.56
C HIS A 38 10.73 3.83 -6.97
N GLU A 39 9.99 4.42 -6.05
CA GLU A 39 8.63 4.89 -6.28
C GLU A 39 8.47 6.32 -5.83
N THR A 40 7.88 7.17 -6.66
CA THR A 40 7.56 8.54 -6.25
C THR A 40 6.26 8.58 -5.45
N PRO A 41 6.07 9.57 -4.55
CA PRO A 41 4.82 9.71 -3.79
C PRO A 41 3.58 9.80 -4.68
N GLN A 42 3.73 10.41 -5.85
CA GLN A 42 2.66 10.55 -6.84
C GLN A 42 2.36 9.22 -7.55
N ASN A 43 3.37 8.41 -7.86
CA ASN A 43 3.17 7.07 -8.43
C ASN A 43 2.52 6.12 -7.42
N LEU A 44 2.93 6.19 -6.15
CA LEU A 44 2.29 5.45 -5.05
C LEU A 44 0.81 5.78 -4.94
N SER A 45 0.48 7.08 -4.85
CA SER A 45 -0.91 7.55 -4.78
C SER A 45 -1.73 7.08 -5.97
N ASN A 46 -1.16 7.13 -7.18
CA ASN A 46 -1.83 6.66 -8.40
C ASN A 46 -2.03 5.14 -8.43
N LYS A 47 -1.02 4.33 -8.05
CA LYS A 47 -1.09 2.87 -8.00
C LYS A 47 -2.11 2.40 -6.96
N ILE A 48 -2.00 2.91 -5.74
CA ILE A 48 -2.93 2.59 -4.64
C ILE A 48 -4.32 3.11 -4.97
N GLY A 49 -4.42 4.30 -5.56
CA GLY A 49 -5.67 4.93 -5.98
C GLY A 49 -6.46 4.11 -7.00
N ARG A 50 -5.76 3.47 -7.96
CA ARG A 50 -6.34 2.61 -9.00
C ARG A 50 -6.56 1.16 -8.57
N GLY A 51 -5.89 0.69 -7.51
CA GLY A 51 -5.97 -0.71 -7.05
C GLY A 51 -5.33 -1.71 -8.04
N THR A 52 -4.46 -1.25 -8.93
CA THR A 52 -3.82 -2.07 -9.97
C THR A 52 -2.35 -2.33 -9.63
N PHE A 53 -2.08 -2.78 -8.41
CA PHE A 53 -0.74 -3.18 -7.98
C PHE A 53 -0.67 -4.69 -7.77
N GLY A 54 0.50 -5.27 -8.07
CA GLY A 54 0.74 -6.68 -7.82
C GLY A 54 0.90 -6.99 -6.34
N ALA A 55 0.73 -8.27 -5.97
CA ALA A 55 0.91 -8.74 -4.60
C ALA A 55 2.30 -8.43 -4.03
N ILE A 56 3.36 -8.52 -4.85
CA ILE A 56 4.74 -8.18 -4.43
C ILE A 56 4.83 -6.74 -3.96
N PHE A 57 4.24 -5.80 -4.71
CA PHE A 57 4.24 -4.38 -4.37
C PHE A 57 3.47 -4.10 -3.08
N MET A 58 2.33 -4.77 -2.92
CA MET A 58 1.56 -4.71 -1.68
C MET A 58 2.40 -5.16 -0.48
N MET A 59 3.09 -6.30 -0.59
CA MET A 59 3.96 -6.81 0.48
C MET A 59 5.12 -5.87 0.77
N GLN A 60 5.73 -5.24 -0.25
CA GLN A 60 6.76 -4.22 -0.07
C GLN A 60 6.25 -3.04 0.74
N ILE A 61 5.06 -2.50 0.40
CA ILE A 61 4.42 -1.42 1.17
C ILE A 61 4.18 -1.87 2.62
N LEU A 62 3.54 -3.02 2.82
CA LEU A 62 3.23 -3.53 4.16
C LEU A 62 4.49 -3.69 5.00
N LYS A 63 5.58 -4.18 4.40
CA LYS A 63 6.88 -4.32 5.07
C LYS A 63 7.47 -2.98 5.48
N VAL A 64 7.48 -1.97 4.60
CA VAL A 64 8.09 -0.67 4.91
C VAL A 64 7.28 0.18 5.88
N ILE A 65 5.96 0.01 5.92
CA ILE A 65 5.10 0.65 6.92
C ILE A 65 5.12 -0.08 8.27
N GLY A 66 5.79 -1.23 8.36
CA GLY A 66 5.86 -2.03 9.58
C GLY A 66 4.52 -2.70 9.93
N CYS A 67 3.75 -3.11 8.93
CA CYS A 67 2.56 -3.94 9.12
C CYS A 67 3.02 -5.40 9.31
N GLU A 68 2.79 -5.94 10.51
CA GLU A 68 3.12 -7.32 10.87
C GLU A 68 1.98 -8.28 10.58
N GLU A 69 0.74 -7.81 10.77
CA GLU A 69 -0.47 -8.59 10.59
C GLU A 69 -1.48 -7.83 9.74
N LEU A 70 -1.99 -8.51 8.73
CA LEU A 70 -3.03 -7.99 7.85
C LEU A 70 -4.36 -8.69 8.13
N GLN A 71 -5.28 -7.97 8.76
CA GLN A 71 -6.60 -8.47 9.06
C GLN A 71 -7.57 -8.17 7.91
N LEU A 72 -8.06 -9.22 7.25
CA LEU A 72 -8.96 -9.11 6.11
C LEU A 72 -10.42 -8.88 6.54
N GLU A 73 -10.84 -9.55 7.61
CA GLU A 73 -12.20 -9.49 8.15
C GLU A 73 -12.14 -9.41 9.68
N ARG A 74 -13.19 -8.86 10.27
CA ARG A 74 -13.36 -8.79 11.72
C ARG A 74 -14.41 -9.77 12.17
#